data_AF-C1H533-F1
#
_entry.id   AF-C1H533-F1
#
_cell.length_a   1.000
_cell.length_b   1.000
_cell.length_c   1.000
_cell.angle_alpha   90.00
_cell.angle_beta   90.00
_cell.angle_gamma   90.00
#
_symmetry.space_group_name_H-M   'P 1'
#
loop_
_entity.id
_entity.type
_entity.pdbx_description
1 polymer ?
#
loop_
_entity_poly.entity_id
_entity_poly.type
_entity_poly.pdbx_seq_one_letter_code
_entity_poly.pdbx_strand_id
1 'polypeptide(L)'
;MAMLSGPSLLWESHEAGLLNANGEASRKSDFDYLSKVATSFINCIKEDAIHIEGSSANKMFEAVMIEFRRLSAHPSLFPSDEARYRFWILVNLARDEQIEAFRAKKNAKTMEGFARRANLLAREEDLLVQSLNRPSFKPNLLPWEQFLLKGSPGSGVRLPDTARNATVRLMPIGGVALHLNWLRETKRIQKECENVSSTIYTLKRRL
;
A
#
# COMPACT_ATOMS: atom_id res chain seq x y z
N MET A 1 0.01 -48.47 28.34
CA MET A 1 -0.98 -47.50 27.83
C MET A 1 -0.51 -46.11 28.20
N ALA A 2 0.04 -45.34 27.25
CA ALA A 2 0.34 -43.94 27.51
C ALA A 2 -0.98 -43.19 27.60
N MET A 3 -1.35 -42.75 28.79
CA MET A 3 -2.39 -41.74 28.99
C MET A 3 -1.91 -40.51 28.22
N LEU A 4 -2.45 -40.29 27.02
CA LEU A 4 -2.25 -39.05 26.27
C LEU A 4 -2.74 -37.94 27.19
N SER A 5 -1.81 -37.22 27.82
CA SER A 5 -2.10 -36.01 28.56
C SER A 5 -2.79 -35.07 27.58
N GLY A 6 -4.12 -34.98 27.68
CA GLY A 6 -4.89 -33.98 26.95
C GLY A 6 -4.34 -32.59 27.29
N PRO A 7 -4.51 -31.60 26.39
CA PRO A 7 -4.20 -30.24 26.76
C PRO A 7 -5.03 -29.88 28.01
N SER A 8 -4.40 -29.22 28.98
CA SER A 8 -5.09 -28.75 30.19
C SER A 8 -6.18 -27.76 29.78
N LEU A 9 -7.45 -28.20 29.80
CA LEU A 9 -8.55 -27.37 29.34
C LEU A 9 -8.81 -26.28 30.38
N LEU A 10 -8.78 -25.02 29.95
CA LEU A 10 -8.90 -23.87 30.87
C LEU A 10 -10.21 -23.88 31.68
N TRP A 11 -11.24 -24.54 31.17
CA TRP A 11 -12.58 -24.64 31.75
C TRP A 11 -12.84 -25.92 32.55
N GLU A 12 -11.91 -26.86 32.64
CA GLU A 12 -12.08 -28.12 33.42
C GLU A 12 -12.37 -27.86 34.90
N SER A 13 -11.83 -26.78 35.46
CA SER A 13 -12.03 -26.41 36.86
C SER A 13 -13.41 -25.80 37.16
N HIS A 14 -14.26 -25.60 36.15
CA HIS A 14 -15.51 -24.85 36.26
C HIS A 14 -16.72 -25.72 35.96
N GLU A 15 -17.88 -25.28 36.45
CA GLU A 15 -19.10 -26.05 36.30
C GLU A 15 -19.63 -26.00 34.87
N ALA A 16 -19.43 -27.08 34.13
CA ALA A 16 -19.95 -27.25 32.78
C ALA A 16 -21.48 -27.42 32.72
N GLY A 17 -22.12 -27.62 33.87
CA GLY A 17 -23.52 -28.06 33.96
C GLY A 17 -23.67 -29.57 33.73
N LEU A 18 -24.81 -30.11 34.15
CA LEU A 18 -25.16 -31.53 34.04
C LEU A 18 -26.53 -31.67 33.39
N LEU A 19 -26.69 -32.71 32.57
CA LEU A 19 -27.95 -33.04 31.92
C LEU A 19 -28.65 -34.16 32.68
N ASN A 20 -29.98 -34.08 32.76
CA ASN A 20 -30.83 -35.17 33.22
C ASN A 20 -31.11 -36.18 32.07
N ALA A 21 -31.83 -37.26 32.37
CA ALA A 21 -32.20 -38.28 31.38
C ALA A 21 -33.08 -37.74 30.22
N ASN A 22 -33.75 -36.60 30.42
CA ASN A 22 -34.58 -35.95 29.41
C ASN A 22 -33.78 -35.01 28.49
N GLY A 23 -32.46 -34.85 28.72
CA GLY A 23 -31.62 -33.92 27.97
C GLY A 23 -31.79 -32.45 28.40
N GLU A 24 -32.44 -32.19 29.54
CA GLU A 24 -32.56 -30.88 30.16
C GLU A 24 -31.48 -30.70 31.22
N ALA A 25 -31.15 -29.45 31.57
CA ALA A 25 -30.13 -29.18 32.57
C ALA A 25 -30.64 -29.48 33.99
N SER A 26 -30.08 -30.50 34.65
CA SER A 26 -30.21 -30.69 36.10
C SER A 26 -29.36 -29.67 36.87
N ARG A 27 -28.25 -29.25 36.28
CA ARG A 27 -27.38 -28.16 36.77
C ARG A 27 -26.96 -27.31 35.58
N LYS A 28 -27.10 -25.99 35.69
CA LYS A 28 -26.70 -25.05 34.65
C LYS A 28 -25.19 -24.83 34.67
N SER A 29 -24.62 -24.41 33.56
CA SER A 29 -23.21 -24.03 33.44
C SER A 29 -22.99 -22.67 34.08
N ASP A 30 -21.84 -22.46 34.71
CA ASP A 30 -21.50 -21.15 35.28
C ASP A 30 -21.12 -20.13 34.20
N PHE A 31 -21.25 -18.85 34.52
CA PHE A 31 -20.79 -17.77 33.64
C PHE A 31 -19.27 -17.86 33.37
N ASP A 32 -18.49 -18.25 34.37
CA ASP A 32 -17.04 -18.41 34.24
C ASP A 32 -16.67 -19.56 33.29
N TYR A 33 -17.44 -20.65 33.33
CA TYR A 33 -17.30 -21.75 32.38
C TYR A 33 -17.49 -21.25 30.95
N LEU A 34 -18.65 -20.61 30.68
CA LEU A 34 -18.97 -20.08 29.36
C LEU A 34 -17.94 -19.06 28.88
N SER A 35 -17.51 -18.15 29.76
CA SER A 35 -16.49 -17.14 29.46
C SER A 35 -15.17 -17.79 29.04
N LYS A 36 -14.71 -18.83 29.74
CA LYS A 36 -13.48 -19.54 29.39
C LYS A 36 -13.59 -20.36 28.11
N VAL A 37 -14.72 -21.00 27.85
CA VAL A 37 -14.95 -21.71 26.57
C VAL A 37 -14.97 -20.69 25.41
N ALA A 38 -15.63 -19.54 25.56
CA ALA A 38 -15.61 -18.50 24.53
C ALA A 38 -14.21 -17.90 24.33
N THR A 39 -13.49 -17.60 25.40
CA THR A 39 -12.13 -17.04 25.34
C THR A 39 -11.15 -18.02 24.70
N SER A 40 -11.25 -19.30 25.03
CA SER A 40 -10.42 -20.34 24.41
C SER A 40 -10.72 -20.50 22.92
N PHE A 41 -11.99 -20.43 22.49
CA PHE A 41 -12.34 -20.35 21.08
C PHE A 41 -11.65 -19.16 20.39
N ILE A 42 -11.79 -17.96 20.96
CA ILE A 42 -11.21 -16.71 20.42
C ILE A 42 -9.69 -16.80 20.31
N ASN A 43 -9.03 -17.40 21.30
CA ASN A 43 -7.59 -17.60 21.28
C ASN A 43 -7.19 -18.63 20.22
N CYS A 44 -7.91 -19.76 20.14
CA CYS A 44 -7.67 -20.78 19.13
C CYS A 44 -7.72 -20.15 17.74
N ILE A 45 -8.82 -19.50 17.35
CA ILE A 45 -9.02 -18.97 15.99
C ILE A 45 -7.96 -17.95 15.53
N LYS A 46 -7.24 -17.32 16.47
CA LYS A 46 -6.14 -16.40 16.19
C LYS A 46 -4.81 -17.11 15.89
N GLU A 47 -4.67 -18.38 16.26
CA GLU A 47 -3.45 -19.15 16.04
C GLU A 47 -3.42 -19.72 14.60
N ASP A 48 -2.31 -19.49 13.89
CA ASP A 48 -2.11 -20.05 12.53
C ASP A 48 -2.02 -21.59 12.53
N ALA A 49 -1.74 -22.21 13.69
CA ALA A 49 -1.47 -23.64 13.83
C ALA A 49 -2.72 -24.54 13.98
N ILE A 50 -3.94 -23.98 14.03
CA ILE A 50 -5.17 -24.78 14.15
C ILE A 50 -5.33 -25.77 13.00
N HIS A 51 -4.88 -25.39 11.80
CA HIS A 51 -4.97 -26.23 10.61
C HIS A 51 -4.02 -27.44 10.64
N ILE A 52 -3.08 -27.48 11.58
CA ILE A 52 -2.13 -28.58 11.73
C ILE A 52 -2.76 -29.63 12.62
N GLU A 53 -3.20 -30.74 12.02
CA GLU A 53 -3.78 -31.86 12.76
C GLU A 53 -2.86 -32.34 13.90
N GLY A 54 -3.45 -32.53 15.08
CA GLY A 54 -2.72 -33.01 16.27
C GLY A 54 -1.85 -31.98 16.98
N SER A 55 -1.74 -30.74 16.47
CA SER A 55 -1.11 -29.63 17.19
C SER A 55 -1.86 -29.33 18.49
N SER A 56 -1.19 -28.67 19.45
CA SER A 56 -1.84 -28.23 20.69
C SER A 56 -3.04 -27.33 20.41
N ALA A 57 -2.90 -26.42 19.45
CA ALA A 57 -3.95 -25.51 18.99
C ALA A 57 -5.15 -26.27 18.41
N ASN A 58 -4.88 -27.24 17.54
CA ASN A 58 -5.91 -28.08 16.92
C ASN A 58 -6.66 -28.92 17.95
N LYS A 59 -5.95 -29.53 18.91
CA LYS A 59 -6.58 -30.28 20.01
C LYS A 59 -7.45 -29.41 20.90
N MET A 60 -6.98 -28.20 21.23
CA MET A 60 -7.78 -27.22 21.98
C MET A 60 -9.02 -26.80 21.20
N PHE A 61 -8.87 -26.54 19.90
CA PHE A 61 -9.99 -26.20 19.02
C PHE A 61 -11.04 -27.31 18.96
N GLU A 62 -10.62 -28.57 18.78
CA GLU A 62 -11.54 -29.73 18.80
C GLU A 62 -12.28 -29.85 20.13
N ALA A 63 -11.60 -29.67 21.26
CA ALA A 63 -12.22 -29.69 22.58
C ALA A 63 -13.27 -28.57 22.74
N VAL A 64 -12.97 -27.35 22.28
CA VAL A 64 -13.93 -26.24 22.25
C VAL A 64 -15.13 -26.58 21.35
N MET A 65 -14.90 -27.18 20.18
CA MET A 65 -15.97 -27.54 19.24
C MET A 65 -16.91 -28.62 19.81
N ILE A 66 -16.38 -29.56 20.60
CA ILE A 66 -17.21 -30.53 21.34
C ILE A 66 -18.13 -29.80 22.32
N GLU A 67 -17.61 -28.84 23.07
CA GLU A 67 -18.43 -28.05 24.02
C GLU A 67 -19.44 -27.16 23.31
N PHE A 68 -19.09 -26.55 22.17
CA PHE A 68 -20.05 -25.79 21.36
C PHE A 68 -21.18 -26.67 20.82
N ARG A 69 -20.88 -27.89 20.36
CA ARG A 69 -21.90 -28.86 19.95
C ARG A 69 -22.81 -29.23 21.11
N ARG A 70 -22.25 -29.45 22.30
CA ARG A 70 -23.01 -29.74 23.51
C ARG A 70 -23.92 -28.57 23.92
N LEU A 71 -23.39 -27.35 23.96
CA LEU A 71 -24.15 -26.14 24.32
C LEU A 71 -25.24 -25.80 23.30
N SER A 72 -24.98 -26.03 22.01
CA SER A 72 -25.99 -25.82 20.96
C SER A 72 -27.09 -26.89 20.97
N ALA A 73 -26.76 -28.15 21.26
CA ALA A 73 -27.74 -29.23 21.39
C ALA A 73 -28.61 -29.08 22.66
N HIS A 74 -28.08 -28.49 23.73
CA HIS A 74 -28.79 -28.35 25.00
C HIS A 74 -28.86 -26.88 25.47
N PRO A 75 -29.77 -26.07 24.91
CA PRO A 75 -29.93 -24.66 25.28
C PRO A 75 -30.29 -24.43 26.76
N SER A 76 -30.81 -25.45 27.45
CA SER A 76 -31.12 -25.41 28.88
C SER A 76 -29.89 -25.33 29.79
N LEU A 77 -28.69 -25.65 29.28
CA LEU A 77 -27.43 -25.57 30.04
C LEU A 77 -27.07 -24.13 30.41
N PHE A 78 -27.54 -23.14 29.65
CA PHE A 78 -27.23 -21.75 29.93
C PHE A 78 -27.93 -21.24 31.21
N PRO A 79 -27.29 -20.38 32.02
CA PRO A 79 -27.90 -19.71 33.18
C PRO A 79 -29.26 -19.07 32.86
N SER A 80 -29.32 -18.37 31.73
CA SER A 80 -30.49 -17.65 31.23
C SER A 80 -30.47 -17.60 29.69
N ASP A 81 -31.63 -17.33 29.08
CA ASP A 81 -31.72 -17.12 27.62
C ASP A 81 -30.88 -15.92 27.16
N GLU A 82 -30.76 -14.88 28.00
CA GLU A 82 -29.91 -13.72 27.73
C GLU A 82 -28.42 -14.11 27.70
N ALA A 83 -27.98 -14.95 28.65
CA ALA A 83 -26.61 -15.47 28.67
C ALA A 83 -26.30 -16.27 27.40
N ARG A 84 -27.26 -17.11 26.97
CA ARG A 84 -27.18 -17.86 25.71
C ARG A 84 -27.02 -16.94 24.52
N TYR A 85 -27.86 -15.91 24.40
CA TYR A 85 -27.84 -14.99 23.28
C TYR A 85 -26.52 -14.21 23.20
N ARG A 86 -26.06 -13.65 24.32
CA ARG A 86 -24.79 -12.92 24.40
C ARG A 86 -23.58 -13.80 24.08
N PHE A 87 -23.57 -15.03 24.57
CA PHE A 87 -22.51 -15.99 24.30
C PHE A 87 -22.35 -16.24 22.79
N TRP A 88 -23.44 -16.56 22.11
CA TRP A 88 -23.39 -16.83 20.67
C TRP A 88 -23.09 -15.58 19.83
N ILE A 89 -23.57 -14.39 20.24
CA ILE A 89 -23.16 -13.13 19.59
C ILE A 89 -21.65 -12.97 19.66
N LEU A 90 -21.07 -13.12 20.85
CA LEU A 90 -19.64 -12.90 21.06
C LEU A 90 -18.79 -13.88 20.25
N VAL A 91 -19.19 -15.16 20.22
CA VAL A 91 -18.52 -16.19 19.43
C VAL A 91 -18.63 -15.91 17.92
N ASN A 92 -19.82 -15.55 17.45
CA ASN A 92 -20.04 -15.26 16.02
C ASN A 92 -19.30 -13.99 15.58
N LEU A 93 -19.31 -12.94 16.38
CA LEU A 93 -18.58 -11.70 16.10
C LEU A 93 -17.07 -11.98 15.94
N ALA A 94 -16.49 -12.73 16.87
CA ALA A 94 -15.06 -13.07 16.81
C ALA A 94 -14.74 -13.96 15.59
N ARG A 95 -15.64 -14.88 15.23
CA ARG A 95 -15.50 -15.68 14.01
C ARG A 95 -15.54 -14.82 12.75
N ASP A 96 -16.48 -13.89 12.66
CA ASP A 96 -16.65 -13.03 11.50
C ASP A 96 -15.47 -12.07 11.33
N GLU A 97 -14.97 -11.49 12.43
CA GLU A 97 -13.73 -10.71 12.44
C GLU A 97 -12.54 -11.50 11.89
N GLN A 98 -12.40 -12.77 12.29
CA GLN A 98 -11.31 -13.62 11.81
C GLN A 98 -11.47 -13.98 10.33
N ILE A 99 -12.69 -14.21 9.85
CA ILE A 99 -12.98 -14.43 8.42
C ILE A 99 -12.60 -13.18 7.61
N GLU A 100 -12.96 -11.99 8.08
CA GLU A 100 -12.63 -10.73 7.42
C GLU A 100 -11.12 -10.46 7.45
N ALA A 101 -10.43 -10.72 8.56
CA ALA A 101 -8.97 -10.63 8.65
C ALA A 101 -8.28 -11.57 7.65
N PHE A 102 -8.75 -12.80 7.53
CA PHE A 102 -8.24 -13.77 6.56
C PHE A 102 -8.47 -13.30 5.11
N ARG A 103 -9.67 -12.81 4.80
CA ARG A 103 -10.01 -12.22 3.49
C ARG A 103 -9.13 -11.03 3.17
N ALA A 104 -8.93 -10.11 4.12
CA ALA A 104 -8.07 -8.95 3.97
C ALA A 104 -6.61 -9.35 3.68
N LYS A 105 -6.05 -10.31 4.43
CA LYS A 105 -4.69 -10.84 4.20
C LYS A 105 -4.56 -11.47 2.81
N LYS A 106 -5.55 -12.25 2.37
CA LYS A 106 -5.58 -12.86 1.03
C LYS A 106 -5.70 -11.81 -0.08
N ASN A 107 -6.54 -10.81 0.10
CA ASN A 107 -6.73 -9.71 -0.84
C ASN A 107 -5.46 -8.86 -0.94
N ALA A 108 -4.82 -8.52 0.18
CA ALA A 108 -3.56 -7.78 0.21
C ALA A 108 -2.46 -8.49 -0.60
N LYS A 109 -2.27 -9.80 -0.38
CA LYS A 109 -1.31 -10.62 -1.15
C LYS A 109 -1.63 -10.63 -2.65
N THR A 110 -2.91 -10.70 -2.99
CA THR A 110 -3.37 -10.69 -4.38
C THR A 110 -3.11 -9.32 -5.03
N MET A 111 -3.44 -8.24 -4.34
CA MET A 111 -3.22 -6.86 -4.77
C MET A 111 -1.74 -6.53 -4.92
N GLU A 112 -0.89 -7.01 -4.02
CA GLU A 112 0.57 -6.88 -4.14
C GLU A 112 1.07 -7.56 -5.43
N GLY A 113 0.55 -8.75 -5.76
CA GLY A 113 0.85 -9.43 -7.02
C GLY A 113 0.38 -8.67 -8.26
N PHE A 114 -0.80 -8.03 -8.20
CA PHE A 114 -1.28 -7.15 -9.28
C PHE A 114 -0.40 -5.91 -9.42
N ALA A 115 -0.07 -5.23 -8.32
CA ALA A 115 0.77 -4.04 -8.32
C ALA A 115 2.17 -4.33 -8.89
N ARG A 116 2.79 -5.47 -8.52
CA ARG A 116 4.07 -5.90 -9.11
C ARG A 116 3.96 -6.11 -10.62
N ARG A 117 2.90 -6.78 -11.10
CA ARG A 117 2.68 -7.00 -12.54
C ARG A 117 2.42 -5.70 -13.29
N ALA A 118 1.60 -4.81 -12.73
CA ALA A 118 1.34 -3.49 -13.31
C ALA A 118 2.64 -2.67 -13.43
N ASN A 119 3.50 -2.71 -12.42
CA ASN A 119 4.81 -2.04 -12.46
C ASN A 119 5.76 -2.63 -13.52
N LEU A 120 5.72 -3.95 -13.75
CA LEU A 120 6.49 -4.59 -14.82
C LEU A 120 5.98 -4.17 -16.19
N LEU A 121 4.66 -4.22 -16.40
CA LEU A 121 4.02 -3.79 -17.65
C LEU A 121 4.29 -2.32 -17.94
N ALA A 122 4.21 -1.44 -16.95
CA ALA A 122 4.53 -0.02 -17.12
C ALA A 122 5.99 0.20 -17.58
N ARG A 123 6.94 -0.58 -17.05
CA ARG A 123 8.34 -0.53 -17.51
C ARG A 123 8.51 -1.04 -18.94
N GLU A 124 7.82 -2.11 -19.29
CA GLU A 124 7.83 -2.65 -20.66
C GLU A 124 7.21 -1.66 -21.64
N GLU A 125 6.11 -0.99 -21.26
CA GLU A 125 5.48 0.08 -22.03
C GLU A 125 6.42 1.27 -22.20
N ASP A 126 7.08 1.73 -21.13
CA ASP A 126 8.07 2.81 -21.20
C ASP A 126 9.21 2.47 -22.17
N LEU A 127 9.72 1.22 -22.14
CA LEU A 127 10.75 0.75 -23.07
C LEU A 127 10.24 0.70 -24.52
N LEU A 128 9.00 0.24 -24.72
CA LEU A 128 8.38 0.22 -26.05
C LEU A 128 8.18 1.63 -26.58
N VAL A 129 7.66 2.55 -25.77
CA VAL A 129 7.49 3.97 -26.12
C VAL A 129 8.85 4.60 -26.46
N GLN A 130 9.89 4.34 -25.67
CA GLN A 130 11.26 4.77 -25.98
C GLN A 130 11.78 4.17 -27.30
N SER A 131 11.43 2.92 -27.61
CA SER A 131 11.85 2.26 -28.86
C SER A 131 11.10 2.76 -30.10
N LEU A 132 9.80 3.02 -29.96
CA LEU A 132 8.92 3.54 -31.01
C LEU A 132 9.23 5.00 -31.30
N ASN A 133 9.50 5.78 -30.25
CA ASN A 133 10.07 7.11 -30.35
C ASN A 133 11.56 7.01 -30.74
N ARG A 134 11.81 6.64 -32.02
CA ARG A 134 13.11 6.61 -32.70
C ARG A 134 14.00 7.84 -32.34
N PRO A 135 15.33 7.70 -32.37
CA PRO A 135 16.24 8.14 -31.32
C PRO A 135 16.49 9.66 -31.32
N SER A 136 15.72 10.42 -30.57
CA SER A 136 16.18 11.74 -30.09
C SER A 136 17.01 11.61 -28.82
N PHE A 137 16.77 10.58 -28.00
CA PHE A 137 17.40 10.45 -26.68
C PHE A 137 18.46 9.35 -26.68
N LYS A 138 19.74 9.74 -26.53
CA LYS A 138 20.83 8.82 -26.19
C LYS A 138 21.19 9.03 -24.71
N PRO A 139 21.15 7.98 -23.86
CA PRO A 139 21.37 8.12 -22.42
C PRO A 139 22.81 8.55 -22.07
N ASN A 140 23.77 8.27 -22.94
CA ASN A 140 25.17 8.64 -22.75
C ASN A 140 25.47 10.10 -23.14
N LEU A 141 24.49 10.82 -23.68
CA LEU A 141 24.65 12.20 -24.11
C LEU A 141 24.08 13.17 -23.07
N LEU A 142 24.76 14.30 -22.91
CA LEU A 142 24.24 15.43 -22.15
C LEU A 142 22.96 15.96 -22.81
N PRO A 143 22.03 16.57 -22.04
CA PRO A 143 20.76 17.07 -22.58
C PRO A 143 20.89 17.99 -23.81
N TRP A 144 21.98 18.76 -23.92
CA TRP A 144 22.22 19.63 -25.07
C TRP A 144 22.72 18.90 -26.32
N GLU A 145 23.47 17.80 -26.16
CA GLU A 145 24.00 16.99 -27.27
C GLU A 145 22.87 16.26 -28.00
N GLN A 146 21.77 15.99 -27.31
CA GLN A 146 20.57 15.34 -27.88
C GLN A 146 19.92 16.18 -28.98
N PHE A 147 19.96 17.51 -28.89
CA PHE A 147 19.43 18.41 -29.92
C PHE A 147 20.25 18.38 -31.23
N LEU A 148 21.48 17.86 -31.19
CA LEU A 148 22.36 17.79 -32.36
C LEU A 148 22.23 16.47 -33.13
N LEU A 149 21.53 15.47 -32.58
CA LEU A 149 21.36 14.18 -33.25
C LEU A 149 20.52 14.35 -34.52
N LYS A 150 20.95 13.70 -35.60
CA LYS A 150 20.24 13.69 -36.89
C LYS A 150 18.84 13.10 -36.70
N GLY A 151 17.81 13.91 -36.93
CA GLY A 151 16.40 13.61 -36.70
C GLY A 151 15.78 14.28 -35.46
N SER A 152 16.58 14.86 -34.55
CA SER A 152 16.05 15.61 -33.40
C SER A 152 15.29 16.86 -33.84
N PRO A 153 14.27 17.32 -33.08
CA PRO A 153 13.64 18.61 -33.33
C PRO A 153 14.70 19.73 -33.35
N GLY A 154 14.95 20.32 -34.52
CA GLY A 154 16.01 21.33 -34.73
C GLY A 154 17.31 20.81 -35.36
N SER A 155 17.50 19.49 -35.48
CA SER A 155 18.58 18.92 -36.28
C SER A 155 18.19 18.97 -37.76
N GLY A 156 18.97 19.66 -38.58
CA GLY A 156 18.63 19.89 -39.99
C GLY A 156 18.92 21.31 -40.44
N VAL A 157 19.34 22.20 -39.53
CA VAL A 157 19.94 23.48 -39.90
C VAL A 157 21.12 23.19 -40.82
N ARG A 158 21.00 23.60 -42.09
CA ARG A 158 22.15 23.69 -43.00
C ARG A 158 23.06 24.77 -42.40
N LEU A 159 24.21 24.36 -41.90
CA LEU A 159 25.23 25.30 -41.51
C LEU A 159 25.69 26.07 -42.77
N PRO A 160 25.90 27.38 -42.69
CA PRO A 160 26.45 28.15 -43.80
C PRO A 160 27.86 27.63 -44.13
N ASP A 161 28.26 27.72 -45.40
CA ASP A 161 29.63 27.43 -45.81
C ASP A 161 30.58 28.40 -45.10
N THR A 162 31.35 27.89 -44.14
CA THR A 162 32.33 28.70 -43.42
C THR A 162 33.74 28.47 -43.95
N ALA A 163 34.60 29.49 -43.85
CA ALA A 163 36.02 29.35 -44.17
C ALA A 163 36.65 28.19 -43.38
N ARG A 164 37.66 27.52 -43.94
CA ARG A 164 38.28 26.30 -43.38
C ARG A 164 38.71 26.40 -41.90
N ASN A 165 38.91 27.62 -41.38
CA ASN A 165 39.35 27.87 -40.00
C ASN A 165 38.27 28.53 -39.11
N ALA A 166 37.03 28.67 -39.59
CA ALA A 166 35.97 29.32 -38.81
C ALA A 166 35.27 28.29 -37.91
N THR A 167 35.23 28.58 -36.61
CA THR A 167 34.45 27.82 -35.64
C THR A 167 33.01 28.34 -35.61
N VAL A 168 32.04 27.49 -35.96
CA VAL A 168 30.62 27.79 -35.79
C VAL A 168 30.15 27.26 -34.44
N ARG A 169 29.57 28.13 -33.62
CA ARG A 169 28.90 27.73 -32.38
C ARG A 169 27.40 27.86 -32.57
N LEU A 170 26.67 26.76 -32.40
CA LEU A 170 25.21 26.75 -32.36
C LEU A 170 24.75 26.98 -30.92
N MET A 171 23.78 27.88 -30.74
CA MET A 171 23.13 28.09 -29.44
C MET A 171 21.81 27.29 -29.42
N PRO A 172 21.56 26.44 -28.40
CA PRO A 172 20.26 25.77 -28.24
C PRO A 172 19.13 26.79 -28.18
N ILE A 173 17.91 26.42 -28.60
CA ILE A 173 16.80 27.37 -28.69
C ILE A 173 16.45 28.04 -27.34
N GLY A 174 16.58 27.30 -26.23
CA GLY A 174 16.45 27.87 -24.89
C GLY A 174 17.54 28.89 -24.56
N GLY A 175 18.78 28.63 -25.00
CA GLY A 175 19.88 29.58 -24.91
C GLY A 175 19.63 30.82 -25.77
N VAL A 176 19.07 30.67 -26.97
CA VAL A 176 18.69 31.79 -27.86
C VAL A 176 17.62 32.65 -27.20
N ALA A 177 16.60 32.04 -26.59
CA ALA A 177 15.57 32.76 -25.87
C ALA A 177 16.16 33.60 -24.72
N LEU A 178 17.05 33.01 -23.91
CA LEU A 178 17.75 33.71 -22.84
C LEU A 178 18.63 34.85 -23.37
N HIS A 179 19.38 34.61 -24.44
CA HIS A 179 20.26 35.60 -25.06
C HIS A 179 19.46 36.78 -25.66
N LEU A 180 18.36 36.50 -26.36
CA LEU A 180 17.47 37.54 -26.87
C LEU A 180 16.83 38.34 -25.75
N ASN A 181 16.46 37.70 -24.65
CA ASN A 181 15.92 38.40 -23.48
C ASN A 181 16.98 39.33 -22.88
N TRP A 182 18.21 38.84 -22.71
CA TRP A 182 19.34 39.65 -22.25
C TRP A 182 19.65 40.84 -23.18
N LEU A 183 19.59 40.65 -24.51
CA LEU A 183 19.76 41.73 -25.49
C LEU A 183 18.65 42.79 -25.40
N ARG A 184 17.40 42.39 -25.13
CA ARG A 184 16.30 43.33 -24.92
C ARG A 184 16.51 44.14 -23.65
N GLU A 185 16.88 43.46 -22.58
CA GLU A 185 17.10 44.06 -21.27
C GLU A 185 18.27 45.07 -21.29
N THR A 186 19.39 44.69 -21.89
CA THR A 186 20.55 45.58 -22.08
C THR A 186 20.21 46.81 -22.92
N LYS A 187 19.43 46.67 -24.00
CA LYS A 187 18.93 47.83 -24.78
C LYS A 187 17.98 48.71 -23.98
N ARG A 188 17.14 48.14 -23.12
CA ARG A 188 16.24 48.89 -22.24
C ARG A 188 17.07 49.74 -21.26
N ILE A 189 18.02 49.10 -20.58
CA ILE A 189 18.93 49.76 -19.64
C ILE A 189 19.74 50.86 -20.35
N GLN A 190 20.25 50.60 -21.56
CA GLN A 190 20.98 51.59 -22.34
C GLN A 190 20.12 52.85 -22.59
N LYS A 191 18.86 52.68 -23.03
CA LYS A 191 17.94 53.81 -23.23
C LYS A 191 17.63 54.57 -21.95
N GLU A 192 17.45 53.86 -20.83
CA GLU A 192 17.27 54.50 -19.53
C GLU A 192 18.49 55.34 -19.14
N CYS A 193 19.71 54.82 -19.34
CA CYS A 193 20.94 55.58 -19.12
C CYS A 193 21.06 56.81 -20.03
N GLU A 194 20.70 56.71 -21.31
CA GLU A 194 20.67 57.82 -22.26
C GLU A 194 19.64 58.90 -21.85
N ASN A 195 18.47 58.49 -21.37
CA ASN A 195 17.44 59.39 -20.86
C ASN A 195 17.87 60.10 -19.57
N VAL A 196 18.49 59.37 -18.64
CA VAL A 196 19.05 59.98 -17.42
C VAL A 196 20.18 60.94 -17.76
N SER A 197 21.07 60.58 -18.69
CA SER A 197 22.15 61.45 -19.16
C SER A 197 21.60 62.74 -19.77
N SER A 198 20.61 62.66 -20.66
CA SER A 198 19.97 63.85 -21.26
C SER A 198 19.22 64.71 -20.24
N THR A 199 18.61 64.10 -19.23
CA THR A 199 17.96 64.82 -18.10
C THR A 199 19.00 65.56 -17.25
N ILE A 200 20.16 64.94 -16.96
CA ILE A 200 21.26 65.61 -16.24
C ILE A 200 21.81 66.78 -17.06
N TYR A 201 22.02 66.61 -18.38
CA TYR A 201 22.49 67.69 -19.25
C TYR A 201 21.50 68.87 -19.33
N THR A 202 20.18 68.60 -19.34
CA THR A 202 19.17 69.66 -19.35
C THR A 202 19.06 70.37 -18.00
N LEU A 203 19.20 69.67 -16.88
CA LEU A 203 19.26 70.29 -15.55
C LEU A 203 20.52 71.15 -15.38
N LYS A 204 21.70 70.68 -15.84
CA LYS A 204 22.94 71.46 -15.86
C LYS A 204 22.87 72.73 -16.71
N ARG A 205 22.00 72.79 -17.73
CA ARG A 205 21.78 74.02 -18.51
C ARG A 205 20.83 75.02 -17.84
N ARG A 206 20.04 74.59 -16.85
CA ARG A 206 19.08 75.44 -16.12
C ARG A 206 19.65 76.03 -14.83
N LEU A 207 20.71 75.42 -14.29
CA LEU A 207 21.53 75.97 -13.21
C LEU A 207 22.61 76.89 -13.79
#